data_AF-A0AAW9TAM3-F1
#
_entry.id   AF-A0AAW9TAM3-F1
#
_cell.length_a   1.000
_cell.length_b   1.000
_cell.length_c   1.000
_cell.angle_alpha   90.00
_cell.angle_beta   90.00
_cell.angle_gamma   90.00
#
_symmetry.space_group_name_H-M   'P 1'
#
loop_
_entity.id
_entity.type
_entity.pdbx_description
1 polymer ?
#
loop_
_entity_poly.entity_id
_entity_poly.type
_entity_poly.pdbx_seq_one_letter_code
_entity_poly.pdbx_strand_id
1 'polypeptide(L)'
;MRIKYIILMFAALLAFSSCGEKKKKSYDEIAMSGLTTRTENLKTNIKAYANKGTLIGQMYGTLTGIGWNRWQCDSDRCDLKTLCGYRPAANGYELAGIENGKSQNIDGVPFKAIREDVLKHFRKGGLLIMNWTMPDYNGNDDMLEEYTKQVAKYLDTLQDGYGIKAPVVLNLLPVDGKTWYCKLSKDDYISLYKKIQNLLDDEDVTNVVYSYSETYQPGKNLMDRYPDNKIDVINVTYLQSKNAIDLPLYQKSIKEIVKQTLPFAQDHNNAFGLTTGVESIGDSSIFSETLLTVLKQHHIAYLMFGRNQGEPIEEHYYTPYPGVSNKKTHGFMEMINDEVCVFLEKLNGLYLEH
;
A
#
# COMPACT_ATOMS: atom_id res chain seq x y z
N MET A 1 26.97 42.04 49.71
CA MET A 1 27.15 40.72 49.06
C MET A 1 25.86 39.94 48.79
N ARG A 2 24.75 40.10 49.55
CA ARG A 2 23.54 39.28 49.40
C ARG A 2 22.66 39.53 48.16
N ILE A 3 22.71 40.71 47.54
CA ILE A 3 21.83 41.05 46.39
C ILE A 3 22.34 40.48 45.05
N LYS A 4 23.66 40.34 44.87
CA LYS A 4 24.23 39.78 43.63
C LYS A 4 23.92 38.28 43.43
N TYR A 5 23.78 37.51 44.51
CA TYR A 5 23.45 36.09 44.44
C TYR A 5 21.97 35.83 44.11
N ILE A 6 21.06 36.74 44.49
CA ILE A 6 19.62 36.62 44.18
C ILE A 6 19.36 36.86 42.69
N ILE A 7 20.07 37.82 42.08
CA ILE A 7 19.96 38.11 40.64
C ILE A 7 20.56 36.97 39.80
N LEU A 8 21.65 36.35 40.27
CA LEU A 8 22.25 35.18 39.61
C LEU A 8 21.40 33.91 39.72
N MET A 9 20.65 33.69 40.82
CA MET A 9 19.68 32.59 40.91
C MET A 9 18.45 32.81 40.02
N PHE A 10 17.97 34.05 39.85
CA PHE A 10 16.84 34.35 38.96
C PHE A 10 17.20 34.20 37.47
N ALA A 11 18.44 34.52 37.09
CA ALA A 11 18.92 34.30 35.72
C ALA A 11 19.15 32.81 35.40
N ALA A 12 19.52 31.99 36.40
CA ALA A 12 19.67 30.55 36.24
C ALA A 12 18.31 29.82 36.15
N LEU A 13 17.25 30.33 36.78
CA LEU A 13 15.90 29.77 36.72
C LEU A 13 15.17 30.07 35.39
N LEU A 14 15.52 31.16 34.69
CA LEU A 14 14.97 31.49 33.37
C LEU A 14 15.63 30.72 32.21
N ALA A 15 16.78 30.06 32.46
CA ALA A 15 17.47 29.26 31.45
C ALA A 15 16.90 27.83 31.30
N PHE A 16 16.03 27.38 32.22
CA PHE A 16 15.44 26.03 32.18
C PHE A 16 13.97 26.00 31.73
N SER A 17 13.39 27.12 31.32
CA SER A 17 11.99 27.18 30.85
C SER A 17 11.82 27.02 29.34
N SER A 18 12.87 26.65 28.60
CA SER A 18 12.82 26.50 27.13
C SER A 18 13.04 25.05 26.68
N CYS A 19 12.37 24.11 27.34
CA CYS A 19 12.08 22.79 26.79
C CYS A 19 10.57 22.65 26.57
N GLY A 20 9.98 23.61 25.85
CA GLY A 20 8.80 23.28 25.06
C GLY A 20 9.28 22.54 23.82
N GLU A 21 8.72 21.38 23.51
CA GLU A 21 8.92 20.74 22.21
C GLU A 21 8.63 21.78 21.13
N LYS A 22 9.67 22.29 20.47
CA LYS A 22 9.48 23.08 19.25
C LYS A 22 8.84 22.12 18.25
N LYS A 23 7.50 22.13 18.14
CA LYS A 23 6.79 21.50 17.01
C LYS A 23 7.55 21.92 15.76
N LYS A 24 8.16 20.95 15.07
CA LYS A 24 8.81 21.20 13.78
C LYS A 24 7.79 21.94 12.92
N LYS A 25 8.18 23.07 12.36
CA LYS A 25 7.35 23.79 11.40
C LYS A 25 7.12 22.84 10.21
N SER A 26 5.91 22.33 10.07
CA SER A 26 5.54 21.53 8.89
C SER A 26 5.30 22.48 7.71
N TYR A 27 5.84 22.13 6.56
CA TYR A 27 5.56 22.81 5.29
C TYR A 27 4.47 22.11 4.49
N ASP A 28 3.81 21.11 5.08
CA ASP A 28 2.74 20.40 4.40
C ASP A 28 1.44 21.17 4.52
N GLU A 29 0.91 21.55 3.38
CA GLU A 29 -0.34 22.29 3.30
C GLU A 29 -1.50 21.34 3.57
N ILE A 30 -2.39 21.76 4.46
CA ILE A 30 -3.64 21.07 4.76
C ILE A 30 -4.74 21.72 3.94
N ALA A 31 -5.45 20.89 3.19
CA ALA A 31 -6.57 21.32 2.39
C ALA A 31 -7.86 21.40 3.21
N MET A 32 -8.94 21.89 2.60
CA MET A 32 -10.21 22.10 3.29
C MET A 32 -10.84 20.80 3.83
N SER A 33 -10.53 19.63 3.25
CA SER A 33 -11.00 18.34 3.79
C SER A 33 -10.34 17.93 5.10
N GLY A 34 -9.27 18.60 5.54
CA GLY A 34 -8.42 18.17 6.65
C GLY A 34 -7.29 17.23 6.25
N LEU A 35 -7.25 16.76 4.99
CA LEU A 35 -6.13 16.01 4.44
C LEU A 35 -5.01 16.94 3.97
N THR A 36 -3.80 16.41 3.81
CA THR A 36 -2.75 17.16 3.10
C THR A 36 -3.18 17.40 1.65
N THR A 37 -2.78 18.53 1.05
CA THR A 37 -3.07 18.82 -0.36
C THR A 37 -2.62 17.68 -1.28
N ARG A 38 -1.48 17.05 -0.99
CA ARG A 38 -0.99 15.89 -1.77
C ARG A 38 -1.86 14.65 -1.63
N THR A 39 -2.49 14.45 -0.48
CA THR A 39 -3.43 13.35 -0.25
C THR A 39 -4.76 13.60 -0.94
N GLU A 40 -5.27 14.83 -0.95
CA GLU A 40 -6.41 15.20 -1.80
C GLU A 40 -6.10 15.00 -3.29
N ASN A 41 -4.92 15.44 -3.74
CA ASN A 41 -4.50 15.23 -5.11
C ASN A 41 -4.41 13.74 -5.44
N LEU A 42 -3.84 12.90 -4.57
CA LEU A 42 -3.82 11.45 -4.76
C LEU A 42 -5.24 10.90 -4.93
N LYS A 43 -6.17 11.28 -4.05
CA LYS A 43 -7.58 10.83 -4.07
C LYS A 43 -8.26 11.11 -5.42
N THR A 44 -8.02 12.28 -6.00
CA THR A 44 -8.55 12.64 -7.33
C THR A 44 -7.78 11.97 -8.46
N ASN A 45 -6.45 12.05 -8.41
CA ASN A 45 -5.59 11.64 -9.50
C ASN A 45 -5.54 10.14 -9.69
N ILE A 46 -5.65 9.32 -8.64
CA ILE A 46 -5.64 7.86 -8.78
C ILE A 46 -6.84 7.36 -9.61
N LYS A 47 -7.98 8.04 -9.51
CA LYS A 47 -9.18 7.76 -10.32
C LYS A 47 -8.95 8.20 -11.77
N ALA A 48 -8.43 9.41 -11.97
CA ALA A 48 -8.15 9.95 -13.30
C ALA A 48 -7.01 9.20 -14.03
N TYR A 49 -6.05 8.64 -13.29
CA TYR A 49 -4.88 7.97 -13.86
C TYR A 49 -5.26 6.70 -14.61
N ALA A 50 -6.37 6.05 -14.24
CA ALA A 50 -6.89 4.89 -14.95
C ALA A 50 -7.15 5.15 -16.44
N ASN A 51 -7.33 6.42 -16.85
CA ASN A 51 -7.46 6.84 -18.25
C ASN A 51 -6.12 7.04 -18.98
N LYS A 52 -5.01 7.16 -18.24
CA LYS A 52 -3.65 7.36 -18.78
C LYS A 52 -2.87 6.05 -18.93
N GLY A 53 -3.28 5.03 -18.18
CA GLY A 53 -2.65 3.71 -18.14
C GLY A 53 -2.81 3.09 -16.76
N THR A 54 -2.23 1.91 -16.58
CA THR A 54 -2.26 1.16 -15.33
C THR A 54 -0.91 1.24 -14.64
N LEU A 55 -0.90 1.69 -13.39
CA LEU A 55 0.29 1.69 -12.56
C LEU A 55 0.68 0.25 -12.22
N ILE A 56 1.86 -0.19 -12.67
CA ILE A 56 2.34 -1.56 -12.38
C ILE A 56 3.09 -1.55 -11.05
N GLY A 57 2.64 -2.35 -10.10
CA GLY A 57 3.17 -2.41 -8.74
C GLY A 57 3.65 -3.78 -8.31
N GLN A 58 4.28 -3.81 -7.14
CA GLN A 58 4.66 -5.06 -6.47
C GLN A 58 4.62 -4.91 -4.95
N MET A 59 4.08 -5.91 -4.26
CA MET A 59 4.18 -6.03 -2.81
C MET A 59 5.66 -6.10 -2.40
N TYR A 60 6.13 -5.16 -1.58
CA TYR A 60 7.54 -5.04 -1.16
C TYR A 60 8.59 -4.94 -2.30
N GLY A 61 8.22 -4.44 -3.49
CA GLY A 61 9.05 -4.54 -4.71
C GLY A 61 10.45 -3.89 -4.67
N THR A 62 10.74 -3.03 -3.68
CA THR A 62 12.06 -2.42 -3.44
C THR A 62 12.63 -2.73 -2.05
N LEU A 63 11.99 -3.65 -1.33
CA LEU A 63 12.40 -4.13 0.00
C LEU A 63 12.90 -5.57 -0.01
N THR A 64 12.29 -6.44 -0.82
CA THR A 64 12.65 -7.85 -0.91
C THR A 64 12.72 -8.32 -2.36
N GLY A 65 13.52 -9.36 -2.59
CA GLY A 65 13.53 -10.12 -3.82
C GLY A 65 14.12 -11.50 -3.59
N ILE A 66 14.36 -12.24 -4.66
CA ILE A 66 14.96 -13.58 -4.55
C ILE A 66 16.45 -13.48 -4.19
N GLY A 67 16.83 -14.04 -3.05
CA GLY A 67 18.20 -14.05 -2.51
C GLY A 67 18.65 -12.73 -1.91
N TRP A 68 17.75 -11.79 -1.65
CA TRP A 68 18.09 -10.51 -1.00
C TRP A 68 16.92 -9.85 -0.27
N ASN A 69 17.25 -9.10 0.77
CA ASN A 69 16.35 -8.10 1.35
C ASN A 69 17.14 -6.86 1.75
N ARG A 70 16.43 -5.73 1.86
CA ARG A 70 17.05 -4.42 2.03
C ARG A 70 17.73 -4.25 3.39
N TRP A 71 17.16 -4.83 4.45
CA TRP A 71 17.67 -4.66 5.81
C TRP A 71 18.89 -5.56 6.12
N GLN A 72 19.21 -6.52 5.26
CA GLN A 72 20.45 -7.32 5.35
C GLN A 72 21.53 -6.89 4.35
N CYS A 73 21.17 -6.24 3.24
CA CYS A 73 22.10 -6.03 2.12
C CYS A 73 22.23 -4.57 1.61
N ASP A 74 21.95 -3.55 2.44
CA ASP A 74 22.02 -2.08 2.17
C ASP A 74 22.24 -1.68 0.70
N SER A 75 21.24 -1.94 -0.14
CA SER A 75 21.31 -1.61 -1.55
C SER A 75 19.95 -1.22 -2.10
N ASP A 76 19.93 -0.29 -3.05
CA ASP A 76 18.75 0.14 -3.82
C ASP A 76 18.33 -0.93 -4.85
N ARG A 77 18.42 -2.22 -4.46
CA ARG A 77 18.07 -3.37 -5.30
C ARG A 77 16.56 -3.40 -5.55
N CYS A 78 16.21 -3.92 -6.71
CA CYS A 78 14.84 -4.17 -7.16
C CYS A 78 14.93 -5.17 -8.32
N ASP A 79 14.20 -6.28 -8.22
CA ASP A 79 14.25 -7.36 -9.24
C ASP A 79 13.81 -6.82 -10.61
N LEU A 80 12.72 -6.05 -10.65
CA LEU A 80 12.23 -5.40 -11.86
C LEU A 80 13.25 -4.43 -12.45
N LYS A 81 13.89 -3.60 -11.62
CA LYS A 81 14.89 -2.64 -12.11
C LYS A 81 16.09 -3.35 -12.72
N THR A 82 16.51 -4.45 -12.10
CA THR A 82 17.65 -5.26 -12.58
C THR A 82 17.30 -6.00 -13.86
N LEU A 83 16.06 -6.47 -13.98
CA LEU A 83 15.59 -7.22 -15.14
C LEU A 83 15.36 -6.32 -16.37
N CYS A 84 14.65 -5.21 -16.21
CA CYS A 84 14.13 -4.44 -17.34
C CYS A 84 14.34 -2.92 -17.24
N GLY A 85 15.07 -2.45 -16.23
CA GLY A 85 15.34 -1.02 -16.11
C GLY A 85 14.19 -0.20 -15.54
N TYR A 86 13.10 -0.82 -15.07
CA TYR A 86 11.96 -0.13 -14.46
C TYR A 86 11.72 -0.54 -13.00
N ARG A 87 11.38 0.42 -12.15
CA ARG A 87 10.88 0.17 -10.80
C ARG A 87 9.36 0.11 -10.79
N PRO A 88 8.74 -0.63 -9.86
CA PRO A 88 7.28 -0.65 -9.74
C PRO A 88 6.76 0.78 -9.51
N ALA A 89 5.72 1.21 -10.23
CA ALA A 89 5.05 2.48 -9.97
C ALA A 89 4.35 2.49 -8.61
N ALA A 90 3.85 1.33 -8.15
CA ALA A 90 3.21 1.18 -6.85
C ALA A 90 3.93 0.15 -5.96
N ASN A 91 4.13 0.46 -4.69
CA ASN A 91 4.62 -0.50 -3.71
C ASN A 91 3.56 -0.81 -2.65
N GLY A 92 3.39 -2.10 -2.36
CA GLY A 92 2.54 -2.60 -1.29
C GLY A 92 3.33 -2.88 0.00
N TYR A 93 2.72 -2.64 1.17
CA TYR A 93 3.29 -2.90 2.50
C TYR A 93 2.22 -3.45 3.47
N GLU A 94 2.62 -4.25 4.45
CA GLU A 94 1.76 -4.70 5.56
C GLU A 94 2.10 -3.96 6.86
N LEU A 95 1.08 -3.53 7.60
CA LEU A 95 1.20 -2.82 8.86
C LEU A 95 1.00 -3.70 10.10
N ALA A 96 0.36 -4.87 9.97
CA ALA A 96 0.08 -5.77 11.08
C ALA A 96 1.36 -6.07 11.88
N GLY A 97 1.29 -5.81 13.19
CA GLY A 97 2.40 -5.82 14.13
C GLY A 97 2.70 -4.43 14.70
N ILE A 98 2.45 -3.35 13.95
CA ILE A 98 2.73 -1.98 14.40
C ILE A 98 1.83 -1.58 15.56
N GLU A 99 0.58 -2.04 15.55
CA GLU A 99 -0.41 -1.80 16.59
C GLU A 99 0.01 -2.32 17.96
N ASN A 100 0.91 -3.30 17.97
CA ASN A 100 1.50 -3.90 19.17
C ASN A 100 2.89 -3.33 19.49
N GLY A 101 3.32 -2.25 18.84
CA GLY A 101 4.65 -1.66 19.02
C GLY A 101 5.81 -2.56 18.59
N LYS A 102 5.57 -3.55 17.72
CA LYS A 102 6.64 -4.43 17.22
C LYS A 102 7.58 -3.66 16.30
N SER A 103 8.82 -4.14 16.17
CA SER A 103 9.82 -3.56 15.26
C SER A 103 9.69 -4.04 13.81
N GLN A 104 8.98 -5.14 13.59
CA GLN A 104 8.73 -5.77 12.30
C GLN A 104 7.26 -6.14 12.17
N ASN A 105 6.75 -6.19 10.94
CA ASN A 105 5.40 -6.65 10.65
C ASN A 105 5.28 -8.19 10.66
N ILE A 106 4.08 -8.71 10.41
CA ILE A 106 3.81 -10.15 10.35
C ILE A 106 4.58 -10.90 9.26
N ASP A 107 5.10 -10.19 8.27
CA ASP A 107 5.92 -10.72 7.18
C ASP A 107 7.43 -10.72 7.50
N GLY A 108 7.82 -10.26 8.70
CA GLY A 108 9.22 -10.13 9.11
C GLY A 108 9.94 -8.91 8.54
N VAL A 109 9.21 -7.98 7.91
CA VAL A 109 9.78 -6.75 7.34
C VAL A 109 9.87 -5.67 8.42
N PRO A 110 11.05 -5.08 8.70
CA PRO A 110 11.19 -4.01 9.67
C PRO A 110 10.43 -2.74 9.30
N PHE A 111 9.65 -2.19 10.23
CA PHE A 111 8.92 -0.93 10.01
C PHE A 111 9.84 0.25 9.71
N LYS A 112 11.06 0.24 10.24
CA LYS A 112 12.09 1.22 9.87
C LYS A 112 12.43 1.14 8.37
N ALA A 113 12.60 -0.07 7.83
CA ALA A 113 12.89 -0.27 6.41
C ALA A 113 11.68 0.13 5.54
N ILE A 114 10.46 -0.20 5.96
CA ILE A 114 9.23 0.25 5.30
C ILE A 114 9.18 1.77 5.23
N ARG A 115 9.34 2.48 6.36
CA ARG A 115 9.35 3.96 6.39
C ARG A 115 10.39 4.55 5.44
N GLU A 116 11.62 4.05 5.47
CA GLU A 116 12.70 4.55 4.60
C GLU A 116 12.41 4.33 3.12
N ASP A 117 11.81 3.18 2.78
CA ASP A 117 11.43 2.83 1.41
C ASP A 117 10.24 3.65 0.91
N VAL A 118 9.19 3.78 1.73
CA VAL A 118 8.02 4.64 1.50
C VAL A 118 8.46 6.06 1.13
N LEU A 119 9.35 6.66 1.92
CA LEU A 119 9.82 8.03 1.67
C LEU A 119 10.67 8.14 0.39
N LYS A 120 11.47 7.12 0.08
CA LYS A 120 12.26 7.09 -1.17
C LYS A 120 11.37 6.90 -2.40
N HIS A 121 10.32 6.10 -2.27
CA HIS A 121 9.36 5.83 -3.34
C HIS A 121 8.46 7.04 -3.61
N PHE A 122 7.93 7.65 -2.55
CA PHE A 122 7.15 8.88 -2.60
C PHE A 122 7.91 10.03 -3.29
N ARG A 123 9.20 10.22 -2.97
CA ARG A 123 10.05 11.24 -3.62
C ARG A 123 10.22 11.05 -5.12
N LYS A 124 10.01 9.83 -5.62
CA LYS A 124 10.02 9.50 -7.05
C LYS A 124 8.62 9.56 -7.67
N GLY A 125 7.60 9.96 -6.90
CA GLY A 125 6.21 10.05 -7.33
C GLY A 125 5.43 8.74 -7.27
N GLY A 126 6.00 7.67 -6.70
CA GLY A 126 5.42 6.33 -6.68
C GLY A 126 4.25 6.18 -5.72
N LEU A 127 3.23 5.42 -6.14
CA LEU A 127 2.04 5.09 -5.34
C LEU A 127 2.41 4.18 -4.15
N LEU A 128 1.81 4.46 -3.00
CA LEU A 128 2.03 3.74 -1.76
C LEU A 128 0.73 3.08 -1.33
N ILE A 129 0.73 1.76 -1.20
CA ILE A 129 -0.43 0.98 -0.79
C ILE A 129 -0.05 0.24 0.50
N MET A 130 -0.85 0.41 1.55
CA MET A 130 -0.63 -0.22 2.85
C MET A 130 -1.84 -1.05 3.22
N ASN A 131 -1.60 -2.28 3.64
CA ASN A 131 -2.59 -3.13 4.27
C ASN A 131 -2.47 -3.00 5.78
N TRP A 132 -3.60 -3.00 6.48
CA TRP A 132 -3.60 -3.25 7.91
C TRP A 132 -4.45 -4.47 8.24
N THR A 133 -3.79 -5.63 8.29
CA THR A 133 -4.39 -6.88 8.77
C THR A 133 -4.45 -6.86 10.30
N MET A 134 -5.37 -6.06 10.84
CA MET A 134 -5.48 -5.82 12.28
C MET A 134 -5.70 -7.13 13.05
N PRO A 135 -4.92 -7.41 14.11
CA PRO A 135 -5.14 -8.55 14.98
C PRO A 135 -6.47 -8.43 15.74
N ASP A 136 -6.94 -9.56 16.28
CA ASP A 136 -8.18 -9.58 17.06
C ASP A 136 -8.00 -8.76 18.35
N TYR A 137 -8.85 -7.76 18.54
CA TYR A 137 -8.87 -6.93 19.75
C TYR A 137 -9.75 -7.54 20.86
N ASN A 138 -10.31 -8.74 20.63
CA ASN A 138 -11.13 -9.53 21.55
C ASN A 138 -12.36 -8.78 22.10
N GLY A 139 -12.91 -7.84 21.33
CA GLY A 139 -14.04 -7.00 21.78
C GLY A 139 -13.68 -5.93 22.81
N ASN A 140 -12.39 -5.72 23.11
CA ASN A 140 -11.92 -4.69 24.03
C ASN A 140 -11.70 -3.34 23.30
N ASP A 141 -12.61 -2.39 23.52
CA ASP A 141 -12.56 -1.09 22.85
C ASP A 141 -11.30 -0.26 23.20
N ASP A 142 -10.78 -0.33 24.43
CA ASP A 142 -9.53 0.36 24.80
C ASP A 142 -8.34 -0.18 23.98
N MET A 143 -8.35 -1.49 23.68
CA MET A 143 -7.33 -2.12 22.84
C MET A 143 -7.47 -1.67 21.37
N LEU A 144 -8.70 -1.54 20.87
CA LEU A 144 -8.95 -1.04 19.52
C LEU A 144 -8.49 0.42 19.36
N GLU A 145 -8.74 1.25 20.37
CA GLU A 145 -8.26 2.64 20.42
C GLU A 145 -6.73 2.69 20.41
N GLU A 146 -6.06 1.93 21.28
CA GLU A 146 -4.58 1.90 21.32
C GLU A 146 -3.98 1.37 20.00
N TYR A 147 -4.58 0.33 19.42
CA TYR A 147 -4.16 -0.19 18.12
C TYR A 147 -4.23 0.88 17.04
N THR A 148 -5.37 1.59 16.98
CA THR A 148 -5.59 2.65 16.00
C THR A 148 -4.61 3.81 16.19
N LYS A 149 -4.35 4.19 17.45
CA LYS A 149 -3.38 5.22 17.82
C LYS A 149 -1.96 4.87 17.41
N GLN A 150 -1.54 3.61 17.55
CA GLN A 150 -0.21 3.16 17.13
C GLN A 150 -0.05 3.20 15.60
N VAL A 151 -1.11 2.84 14.85
CA VAL A 151 -1.14 2.98 13.40
C VAL A 151 -1.08 4.47 12.99
N ALA A 152 -1.89 5.32 13.61
CA ALA A 152 -1.90 6.76 13.37
C ALA A 152 -0.51 7.39 13.60
N LYS A 153 0.13 7.07 14.73
CA LYS A 153 1.51 7.49 15.04
C LYS A 153 2.49 7.03 13.96
N TYR A 154 2.37 5.80 13.48
CA TYR A 154 3.24 5.31 12.41
C TYR A 154 3.01 6.05 11.09
N LEU A 155 1.75 6.26 10.70
CA LEU A 155 1.40 7.03 9.50
C LEU A 155 1.92 8.48 9.56
N ASP A 156 1.88 9.11 10.74
CA ASP A 156 2.46 10.44 10.97
C ASP A 156 3.99 10.46 10.79
N THR A 157 4.67 9.34 11.07
CA THR A 157 6.12 9.24 10.85
C THR A 157 6.51 9.12 9.37
N LEU A 158 5.55 8.90 8.46
CA LEU A 158 5.80 8.80 7.02
C LEU A 158 5.94 10.20 6.41
N GLN A 159 6.89 10.98 6.92
CA GLN A 159 7.17 12.33 6.45
C GLN A 159 8.67 12.57 6.29
N ASP A 160 9.03 13.51 5.42
CA ASP A 160 10.42 13.89 5.23
C ASP A 160 10.94 14.89 6.28
N GLY A 161 12.17 15.40 6.08
CA GLY A 161 12.78 16.36 6.99
C GLY A 161 12.05 17.69 7.12
N TYR A 162 11.21 18.04 6.14
CA TYR A 162 10.39 19.25 6.07
C TYR A 162 8.97 19.04 6.60
N GLY A 163 8.65 17.82 7.06
CA GLY A 163 7.33 17.47 7.53
C GLY A 163 6.31 17.21 6.42
N ILE A 164 6.77 17.05 5.17
CA ILE A 164 5.89 16.66 4.06
C ILE A 164 5.55 15.18 4.23
N LYS A 165 4.29 14.88 4.51
CA LYS A 165 3.78 13.51 4.66
C LYS A 165 3.64 12.86 3.29
N ALA A 166 3.98 11.58 3.23
CA ALA A 166 3.75 10.71 2.09
C ALA A 166 2.28 10.26 2.09
N PRO A 167 1.49 10.56 1.05
CA PRO A 167 0.13 10.05 0.92
C PRO A 167 0.11 8.54 0.69
N VAL A 168 -0.75 7.83 1.40
CA VAL A 168 -0.90 6.37 1.29
C VAL A 168 -2.34 5.98 0.97
N VAL A 169 -2.51 4.93 0.18
CA VAL A 169 -3.77 4.19 0.07
C VAL A 169 -3.79 3.13 1.16
N LEU A 170 -4.73 3.20 2.09
CA LEU A 170 -4.83 2.27 3.22
C LEU A 170 -5.98 1.28 3.01
N ASN A 171 -5.62 0.02 2.74
CA ASN A 171 -6.53 -1.11 2.78
C ASN A 171 -6.79 -1.49 4.25
N LEU A 172 -7.83 -0.92 4.84
CA LEU A 172 -8.29 -1.28 6.18
C LEU A 172 -9.00 -2.63 6.15
N LEU A 173 -8.69 -3.49 7.12
CA LEU A 173 -9.31 -4.80 7.31
C LEU A 173 -9.49 -5.62 6.01
N PRO A 174 -8.42 -5.88 5.23
CA PRO A 174 -8.54 -6.60 3.96
C PRO A 174 -9.30 -7.94 4.12
N VAL A 175 -10.41 -8.12 3.40
CA VAL A 175 -11.25 -9.32 3.48
C VAL A 175 -10.56 -10.47 2.75
N ASP A 176 -9.82 -11.29 3.49
CA ASP A 176 -9.01 -12.39 2.93
C ASP A 176 -9.62 -13.79 3.13
N GLY A 177 -10.75 -13.86 3.84
CA GLY A 177 -11.45 -15.10 4.19
C GLY A 177 -10.83 -15.88 5.36
N LYS A 178 -9.73 -15.39 5.96
CA LYS A 178 -8.97 -16.09 7.01
C LYS A 178 -8.97 -15.33 8.33
N THR A 179 -8.83 -14.01 8.23
CA THR A 179 -8.77 -13.09 9.37
C THR A 179 -10.03 -13.14 10.23
N TRP A 180 -9.88 -12.77 11.50
CA TRP A 180 -10.95 -12.89 12.49
C TRP A 180 -12.19 -12.06 12.08
N TYR A 181 -11.99 -10.87 11.49
CA TYR A 181 -13.07 -10.00 11.04
C TYR A 181 -13.83 -10.54 9.81
N CYS A 182 -13.28 -11.52 9.07
CA CYS A 182 -14.04 -12.23 8.04
C CYS A 182 -15.12 -13.16 8.61
N LYS A 183 -15.07 -13.48 9.92
CA LYS A 183 -16.09 -14.27 10.61
C LYS A 183 -17.25 -13.42 11.13
N LEU A 184 -17.09 -12.11 11.18
CA LEU A 184 -18.16 -11.17 11.56
C LEU A 184 -19.31 -11.23 10.56
N SER A 185 -20.50 -10.82 11.01
CA SER A 185 -21.60 -10.53 10.08
C SER A 185 -21.21 -9.39 9.12
N LYS A 186 -21.97 -9.21 8.04
CA LYS A 186 -21.79 -8.08 7.11
C LYS A 186 -21.87 -6.75 7.86
N ASP A 187 -22.91 -6.58 8.68
CA ASP A 187 -23.18 -5.32 9.38
C ASP A 187 -22.13 -5.02 10.46
N ASP A 188 -21.65 -6.04 11.17
CA ASP A 188 -20.59 -5.89 12.16
C ASP A 188 -19.25 -5.51 11.52
N TYR A 189 -18.90 -6.11 10.37
CA TYR A 189 -17.71 -5.73 9.62
C TYR A 189 -17.78 -4.27 9.16
N ILE A 190 -18.91 -3.86 8.58
CA ILE A 190 -19.11 -2.48 8.13
C ILE A 190 -19.05 -1.49 9.31
N SER A 191 -19.66 -1.85 10.44
CA SER A 191 -19.65 -1.03 11.65
C SER A 191 -18.24 -0.87 12.22
N LEU A 192 -17.47 -1.97 12.28
CA LEU A 192 -16.08 -1.94 12.72
C LEU A 192 -15.20 -1.10 11.79
N TYR A 193 -15.36 -1.25 10.48
CA TYR A 193 -14.62 -0.46 9.50
C TYR A 193 -14.84 1.04 9.71
N LYS A 194 -16.10 1.47 9.85
CA LYS A 194 -16.46 2.88 10.11
C LYS A 194 -15.94 3.37 11.47
N LYS A 195 -16.00 2.52 12.50
CA LYS A 195 -15.45 2.84 13.83
C LYS A 195 -13.95 3.13 13.75
N ILE A 196 -13.18 2.30 13.05
CA ILE A 196 -11.74 2.50 12.88
C ILE A 196 -11.44 3.78 12.08
N GLN A 197 -12.22 4.08 11.03
CA GLN A 197 -12.05 5.33 10.29
C GLN A 197 -12.24 6.55 11.22
N ASN A 198 -13.28 6.56 12.05
CA ASN A 198 -13.51 7.65 13.00
C ASN A 198 -12.35 7.77 14.01
N LEU A 199 -11.86 6.65 14.54
CA LEU A 199 -10.71 6.66 15.46
C LEU A 199 -9.42 7.20 14.81
N LEU A 200 -9.19 6.90 13.52
CA LEU A 200 -8.06 7.49 12.77
C LEU A 200 -8.27 8.98 12.49
N ASP A 201 -9.52 9.42 12.24
CA ASP A 201 -9.86 10.83 12.07
C ASP A 201 -9.63 11.59 13.39
N ASP A 202 -9.99 11.02 14.54
CA ASP A 202 -9.78 11.59 15.88
C ASP A 202 -8.29 11.74 16.24
N GLU A 203 -7.41 10.95 15.61
CA GLU A 203 -5.94 11.06 15.74
C GLU A 203 -5.30 11.97 14.67
N ASP A 204 -6.10 12.79 13.96
CA ASP A 204 -5.67 13.76 12.95
C ASP A 204 -4.81 13.13 11.83
N VAL A 205 -5.19 11.94 11.35
CA VAL A 205 -4.48 11.28 10.24
C VAL A 205 -4.78 11.99 8.91
N THR A 206 -3.85 12.83 8.46
CA THR A 206 -4.03 13.69 7.28
C THR A 206 -3.49 13.12 5.96
N ASN A 207 -2.81 11.98 5.98
CA ASN A 207 -2.10 11.44 4.81
C ASN A 207 -2.67 10.12 4.25
N VAL A 208 -3.94 9.79 4.54
CA VAL A 208 -4.58 8.54 4.12
C VAL A 208 -5.69 8.76 3.10
N VAL A 209 -5.71 7.91 2.08
CA VAL A 209 -6.85 7.64 1.20
C VAL A 209 -7.35 6.23 1.53
N TYR A 210 -8.60 6.08 1.96
CA TYR A 210 -9.11 4.76 2.37
C TYR A 210 -9.49 3.88 1.18
N SER A 211 -9.25 2.59 1.35
CA SER A 211 -9.51 1.56 0.35
C SER A 211 -10.26 0.38 0.95
N TYR A 212 -11.21 -0.17 0.20
CA TYR A 212 -11.81 -1.47 0.48
C TYR A 212 -11.04 -2.54 -0.29
N SER A 213 -10.57 -3.58 0.41
CA SER A 213 -9.83 -4.69 -0.20
C SER A 213 -10.51 -6.03 0.07
N GLU A 214 -10.68 -6.84 -0.97
CA GLU A 214 -11.26 -8.18 -0.87
C GLU A 214 -10.48 -9.20 -1.72
N THR A 215 -10.24 -10.38 -1.16
CA THR A 215 -9.67 -11.51 -1.90
C THR A 215 -10.78 -12.24 -2.63
N TYR A 216 -10.69 -12.26 -3.95
CA TYR A 216 -11.63 -12.96 -4.81
C TYR A 216 -11.51 -14.48 -4.67
N GLN A 217 -12.66 -15.13 -4.58
CA GLN A 217 -12.79 -16.58 -4.65
C GLN A 217 -13.51 -16.95 -5.95
N PRO A 218 -12.96 -17.89 -6.76
CA PRO A 218 -13.59 -18.28 -8.03
C PRO A 218 -15.07 -18.64 -7.90
N GLY A 219 -15.90 -18.00 -8.73
CA GLY A 219 -17.36 -18.19 -8.75
C GLY A 219 -18.13 -17.52 -7.61
N LYS A 220 -17.49 -16.67 -6.80
CA LYS A 220 -18.16 -15.87 -5.76
C LYS A 220 -18.38 -14.43 -6.22
N ASN A 221 -19.41 -13.81 -5.65
CA ASN A 221 -19.65 -12.38 -5.81
C ASN A 221 -18.68 -11.59 -4.93
N LEU A 222 -18.39 -10.35 -5.34
CA LEU A 222 -17.55 -9.41 -4.63
C LEU A 222 -18.36 -8.25 -4.04
N MET A 223 -17.74 -7.48 -3.16
CA MET A 223 -18.21 -6.21 -2.60
C MET A 223 -19.43 -6.33 -1.67
N ASP A 224 -19.76 -7.54 -1.21
CA ASP A 224 -20.88 -7.77 -0.29
C ASP A 224 -20.69 -7.02 1.05
N ARG A 225 -19.44 -6.77 1.45
CA ARG A 225 -19.07 -6.07 2.69
C ARG A 225 -18.54 -4.66 2.47
N TYR A 226 -18.79 -4.07 1.29
CA TYR A 226 -18.38 -2.70 0.99
C TYR A 226 -18.99 -1.69 2.01
N PRO A 227 -18.18 -0.91 2.76
CA PRO A 227 -18.69 -0.07 3.85
C PRO A 227 -19.45 1.19 3.42
N ASP A 228 -19.29 1.62 2.17
CA ASP A 228 -19.83 2.87 1.63
C ASP A 228 -19.59 4.10 2.53
N ASN A 229 -18.33 4.28 2.97
CA ASN A 229 -17.93 5.41 3.81
C ASN A 229 -16.48 5.82 3.55
N LYS A 230 -16.27 7.03 3.01
CA LYS A 230 -14.95 7.62 2.71
C LYS A 230 -14.01 6.70 1.91
N ILE A 231 -14.54 5.79 1.09
CA ILE A 231 -13.74 4.90 0.25
C ILE A 231 -13.46 5.59 -1.08
N ASP A 232 -12.21 5.55 -1.54
CA ASP A 232 -11.80 6.10 -2.82
C ASP A 232 -11.20 5.07 -3.76
N VAL A 233 -10.79 3.92 -3.22
CA VAL A 233 -10.13 2.83 -3.95
C VAL A 233 -10.79 1.51 -3.58
N ILE A 234 -10.98 0.65 -4.58
CA ILE A 234 -11.33 -0.75 -4.39
C ILE A 234 -10.15 -1.58 -4.89
N ASN A 235 -9.60 -2.42 -4.03
CA ASN A 235 -8.61 -3.42 -4.39
C ASN A 235 -9.25 -4.81 -4.40
N VAL A 236 -9.08 -5.55 -5.48
CA VAL A 236 -9.40 -6.98 -5.49
C VAL A 236 -8.10 -7.78 -5.57
N THR A 237 -7.95 -8.76 -4.69
CA THR A 237 -6.77 -9.63 -4.66
C THR A 237 -7.12 -11.00 -5.22
N TYR A 238 -6.31 -11.52 -6.13
CA TYR A 238 -6.40 -12.91 -6.58
C TYR A 238 -5.03 -13.46 -6.94
N LEU A 239 -4.50 -14.36 -6.10
CA LEU A 239 -3.19 -14.97 -6.27
C LEU A 239 -3.34 -16.50 -6.32
N GLN A 240 -2.58 -17.15 -7.19
CA GLN A 240 -2.40 -18.61 -7.14
C GLN A 240 -1.04 -18.95 -6.52
N SER A 241 -1.02 -19.93 -5.63
CA SER A 241 0.23 -20.47 -5.08
C SER A 241 0.81 -21.53 -6.01
N LYS A 242 2.11 -21.79 -5.88
CA LYS A 242 2.84 -22.74 -6.73
C LYS A 242 2.29 -24.18 -6.63
N ASN A 243 1.62 -24.49 -5.52
CA ASN A 243 1.02 -25.80 -5.26
C ASN A 243 -0.43 -25.91 -5.76
N ALA A 244 -1.00 -24.83 -6.31
CA ALA A 244 -2.40 -24.76 -6.75
C ALA A 244 -2.55 -23.92 -8.03
N ILE A 245 -1.58 -24.04 -8.95
CA ILE A 245 -1.62 -23.34 -10.24
C ILE A 245 -2.68 -23.98 -11.15
N ASP A 246 -3.61 -23.15 -11.63
CA ASP A 246 -4.61 -23.47 -12.65
C ASP A 246 -4.75 -22.25 -13.57
N LEU A 247 -4.01 -22.24 -14.69
CA LEU A 247 -3.96 -21.10 -15.60
C LEU A 247 -5.28 -20.82 -16.34
N PRO A 248 -6.02 -21.83 -16.84
CA PRO A 248 -7.37 -21.60 -17.36
C PRO A 248 -8.31 -20.96 -16.34
N LEU A 249 -8.29 -21.43 -15.09
CA LEU A 249 -9.06 -20.82 -14.02
C LEU A 249 -8.58 -19.40 -13.75
N TYR A 250 -7.26 -19.15 -13.73
CA TYR A 250 -6.70 -17.82 -13.52
C TYR A 250 -7.24 -16.84 -14.56
N GLN A 251 -7.13 -17.17 -15.84
CA GLN A 251 -7.61 -16.32 -16.93
C GLN A 251 -9.13 -16.05 -16.82
N LYS A 252 -9.91 -17.07 -16.48
CA LYS A 252 -11.36 -16.94 -16.25
C LYS A 252 -11.64 -16.02 -15.06
N SER A 253 -10.95 -16.20 -13.94
CA SER A 253 -11.11 -15.42 -12.72
C SER A 253 -10.75 -13.96 -12.91
N ILE A 254 -9.66 -13.63 -13.63
CA ILE A 254 -9.33 -12.22 -13.95
C ILE A 254 -10.47 -11.55 -14.72
N LYS A 255 -11.06 -12.23 -15.72
CA LYS A 255 -12.21 -11.69 -16.47
C LYS A 255 -13.44 -11.50 -15.59
N GLU A 256 -13.72 -12.44 -14.68
CA GLU A 256 -14.84 -12.34 -13.75
C GLU A 256 -14.67 -11.20 -12.74
N ILE A 257 -13.45 -11.02 -12.19
CA ILE A 257 -13.12 -9.91 -11.31
C ILE A 257 -13.39 -8.58 -12.02
N VAL A 258 -12.82 -8.38 -13.21
CA VAL A 258 -12.99 -7.12 -13.96
C VAL A 258 -14.46 -6.86 -14.29
N LYS A 259 -15.20 -7.89 -14.70
CA LYS A 259 -16.64 -7.79 -15.01
C LYS A 259 -17.47 -7.36 -13.80
N GLN A 260 -17.12 -7.79 -12.59
CA GLN A 260 -17.83 -7.43 -11.37
C GLN A 260 -17.39 -6.07 -10.81
N THR A 261 -16.08 -5.86 -10.70
CA THR A 261 -15.52 -4.74 -9.95
C THR A 261 -15.51 -3.44 -10.73
N LEU A 262 -15.29 -3.48 -12.05
CA LEU A 262 -15.18 -2.25 -12.83
C LEU A 262 -16.51 -1.44 -12.83
N PRO A 263 -17.69 -2.04 -13.11
CA PRO A 263 -18.95 -1.31 -12.99
C PRO A 263 -19.22 -0.82 -11.57
N PHE A 264 -18.95 -1.65 -10.56
CA PHE A 264 -19.14 -1.27 -9.16
C PHE A 264 -18.29 -0.05 -8.79
N ALA A 265 -17.00 -0.06 -9.16
CA ALA A 265 -16.10 1.05 -8.88
C ALA A 265 -16.53 2.33 -9.62
N GLN A 266 -17.04 2.22 -10.85
CA GLN A 266 -17.59 3.36 -11.59
C GLN A 266 -18.82 3.95 -10.90
N ASP A 267 -19.78 3.11 -10.50
CA ASP A 267 -21.02 3.52 -9.83
C ASP A 267 -20.75 4.25 -8.50
N HIS A 268 -19.67 3.88 -7.81
CA HIS A 268 -19.27 4.46 -6.51
C HIS A 268 -18.16 5.52 -6.64
N ASN A 269 -17.76 5.89 -7.87
CA ASN A 269 -16.67 6.84 -8.13
C ASN A 269 -15.36 6.47 -7.39
N ASN A 270 -14.99 5.18 -7.43
CA ASN A 270 -13.76 4.64 -6.90
C ASN A 270 -12.74 4.33 -8.02
N ALA A 271 -11.46 4.39 -7.67
CA ALA A 271 -10.42 3.79 -8.50
C ALA A 271 -10.43 2.27 -8.30
N PHE A 272 -10.33 1.51 -9.40
CA PHE A 272 -10.19 0.06 -9.34
C PHE A 272 -8.71 -0.35 -9.41
N GLY A 273 -8.25 -1.06 -8.38
CA GLY A 273 -6.96 -1.73 -8.33
C GLY A 273 -7.09 -3.25 -8.27
N LEU A 274 -6.13 -3.95 -8.88
CA LEU A 274 -6.07 -5.41 -8.90
C LEU A 274 -4.72 -5.88 -8.37
N THR A 275 -4.72 -6.65 -7.28
CA THR A 275 -3.52 -7.35 -6.79
C THR A 275 -3.55 -8.79 -7.26
N THR A 276 -2.58 -9.23 -8.05
CA THR A 276 -2.65 -10.56 -8.68
C THR A 276 -1.31 -11.18 -9.04
N GLY A 277 -1.34 -12.39 -9.61
CA GLY A 277 -0.18 -13.15 -10.01
C GLY A 277 -0.31 -14.65 -9.73
N VAL A 278 0.57 -15.41 -10.38
CA VAL A 278 0.76 -16.85 -10.17
C VAL A 278 2.17 -17.02 -9.62
N GLU A 279 2.30 -17.64 -8.45
CA GLU A 279 3.60 -17.93 -7.82
C GLU A 279 4.43 -18.84 -8.74
N SER A 280 5.73 -18.59 -8.83
CA SER A 280 6.64 -19.21 -9.81
C SER A 280 6.26 -18.93 -11.28
N ILE A 281 5.37 -17.95 -11.54
CA ILE A 281 4.81 -17.52 -12.84
C ILE A 281 3.94 -18.58 -13.54
N GLY A 282 4.20 -19.87 -13.34
CA GLY A 282 3.62 -20.93 -14.16
C GLY A 282 4.12 -20.82 -15.60
N ASP A 283 3.37 -20.10 -16.43
CA ASP A 283 3.65 -19.81 -17.84
C ASP A 283 3.59 -18.30 -18.12
N SER A 284 4.46 -17.78 -19.00
CA SER A 284 4.53 -16.32 -19.22
C SER A 284 3.31 -15.72 -19.94
N SER A 285 2.45 -16.54 -20.55
CA SER A 285 1.18 -16.12 -21.16
C SER A 285 0.22 -15.43 -20.18
N ILE A 286 0.39 -15.62 -18.86
CA ILE A 286 -0.39 -14.86 -17.86
C ILE A 286 -0.16 -13.35 -18.00
N PHE A 287 1.02 -12.92 -18.43
CA PHE A 287 1.35 -11.51 -18.58
C PHE A 287 0.83 -10.96 -19.90
N SER A 288 1.22 -11.56 -21.03
CA SER A 288 0.92 -11.01 -22.36
C SER A 288 -0.50 -11.33 -22.85
N GLU A 289 -1.00 -12.55 -22.63
CA GLU A 289 -2.29 -12.98 -23.18
C GLU A 289 -3.45 -12.76 -22.22
N THR A 290 -3.19 -12.76 -20.91
CA THR A 290 -4.21 -12.56 -19.88
C THR A 290 -4.23 -11.13 -19.35
N LEU A 291 -3.18 -10.71 -18.65
CA LEU A 291 -3.16 -9.42 -17.95
C LEU A 291 -3.11 -8.25 -18.93
N LEU A 292 -2.16 -8.24 -19.87
CA LEU A 292 -2.02 -7.15 -20.84
C LEU A 292 -3.30 -6.97 -21.68
N THR A 293 -3.94 -8.06 -22.12
CA THR A 293 -5.23 -8.01 -22.83
C THR A 293 -6.30 -7.25 -22.03
N VAL A 294 -6.38 -7.52 -20.72
CA VAL A 294 -7.33 -6.85 -19.81
C VAL A 294 -6.96 -5.37 -19.63
N LEU A 295 -5.68 -5.05 -19.41
CA LEU A 295 -5.24 -3.67 -19.21
C LEU A 295 -5.52 -2.79 -20.43
N LYS A 296 -5.37 -3.34 -21.65
CA LYS A 296 -5.66 -2.60 -22.89
C LYS A 296 -7.14 -2.36 -23.14
N GLN A 297 -8.03 -3.14 -22.51
CA GLN A 297 -9.48 -3.06 -22.70
C GLN A 297 -10.18 -2.26 -21.59
N HIS A 298 -9.55 -2.13 -20.42
CA HIS A 298 -10.20 -1.64 -19.21
C HIS A 298 -9.36 -0.63 -18.46
N HIS A 299 -10.01 0.37 -17.89
CA HIS A 299 -9.36 1.45 -17.14
C HIS A 299 -9.15 1.00 -15.68
N ILE A 300 -8.03 0.31 -15.44
CA ILE A 300 -7.61 -0.15 -14.12
C ILE A 300 -6.52 0.80 -13.61
N ALA A 301 -6.71 1.37 -12.42
CA ALA A 301 -5.80 2.37 -11.86
C ALA A 301 -4.42 1.77 -11.53
N TYR A 302 -4.39 0.57 -10.96
CA TYR A 302 -3.14 -0.15 -10.73
C TYR A 302 -3.30 -1.68 -10.81
N LEU A 303 -2.22 -2.34 -11.20
CA LEU A 303 -2.05 -3.79 -11.16
C LEU A 303 -0.83 -4.09 -10.30
N MET A 304 -1.02 -4.70 -9.12
CA MET A 304 0.06 -5.00 -8.18
C MET A 304 0.35 -6.50 -8.15
N PHE A 305 1.61 -6.89 -8.30
CA PHE A 305 2.03 -8.28 -8.16
C PHE A 305 2.32 -8.67 -6.71
N GLY A 306 2.22 -9.96 -6.40
CA GLY A 306 2.75 -10.53 -5.15
C GLY A 306 4.26 -10.30 -5.00
N ARG A 307 4.76 -10.50 -3.77
CA ARG A 307 6.17 -10.23 -3.44
C ARG A 307 7.11 -11.29 -4.00
N ASN A 308 8.33 -10.88 -4.33
CA ASN A 308 9.45 -11.79 -4.47
C ASN A 308 10.19 -11.86 -3.13
N GLN A 309 10.49 -13.06 -2.64
CA GLN A 309 11.26 -13.24 -1.41
C GLN A 309 11.86 -14.63 -1.29
N GLY A 310 12.81 -14.76 -0.37
CA GLY A 310 13.38 -16.05 0.00
C GLY A 310 14.50 -16.48 -0.95
N GLU A 311 14.90 -17.74 -0.82
CA GLU A 311 15.99 -18.28 -1.64
C GLU A 311 15.48 -18.78 -3.00
N PRO A 312 16.33 -18.80 -4.05
CA PRO A 312 15.92 -19.26 -5.38
C PRO A 312 15.21 -20.62 -5.40
N ILE A 313 15.62 -21.55 -4.52
CA ILE A 313 15.06 -22.90 -4.39
C ILE A 313 13.60 -22.90 -3.89
N GLU A 314 13.17 -21.83 -3.22
CA GLU A 314 11.81 -21.71 -2.70
C GLU A 314 10.83 -21.26 -3.80
N GLU A 315 11.34 -20.66 -4.87
CA GLU A 315 10.57 -20.16 -6.01
C GLU A 315 9.39 -19.23 -5.65
N HIS A 316 9.46 -18.52 -4.52
CA HIS A 316 8.40 -17.61 -4.10
C HIS A 316 8.53 -16.24 -4.78
N TYR A 317 8.12 -16.17 -6.05
CA TYR A 317 8.10 -14.95 -6.85
C TYR A 317 6.86 -14.88 -7.74
N TYR A 318 6.38 -13.66 -7.97
CA TYR A 318 5.22 -13.37 -8.84
C TYR A 318 5.60 -12.52 -10.06
N THR A 319 6.78 -11.92 -10.04
CA THR A 319 7.41 -11.28 -11.20
C THR A 319 8.76 -11.91 -11.48
N PRO A 320 9.21 -11.94 -12.75
CA PRO A 320 10.52 -12.46 -13.07
C PRO A 320 11.65 -11.64 -12.40
N TYR A 321 12.76 -12.32 -12.16
CA TYR A 321 14.04 -11.76 -11.72
C TYR A 321 15.16 -12.35 -12.60
N PRO A 322 16.39 -11.81 -12.58
CA PRO A 322 17.44 -12.22 -13.54
C PRO A 322 17.78 -13.73 -13.59
N GLY A 323 17.44 -14.51 -12.56
CA GLY A 323 17.65 -15.96 -12.52
C GLY A 323 16.51 -16.80 -13.14
N VAL A 324 15.42 -16.17 -13.59
CA VAL A 324 14.28 -16.87 -14.19
C VAL A 324 14.55 -17.19 -15.65
N SER A 325 14.09 -18.35 -16.13
CA SER A 325 14.27 -18.74 -17.54
C SER A 325 13.55 -17.78 -18.49
N ASN A 326 14.11 -17.61 -19.69
CA ASN A 326 13.52 -16.77 -20.74
C ASN A 326 12.06 -17.16 -21.07
N LYS A 327 11.74 -18.46 -21.05
CA LYS A 327 10.38 -18.97 -21.29
C LYS A 327 9.35 -18.38 -20.30
N LYS A 328 9.73 -18.14 -19.04
CA LYS A 328 8.86 -17.53 -18.03
C LYS A 328 8.90 -16.00 -18.04
N THR A 329 9.81 -15.40 -18.80
CA THR A 329 10.07 -13.96 -18.80
C THR A 329 9.48 -13.25 -20.04
N HIS A 330 9.35 -13.94 -21.18
CA HIS A 330 8.94 -13.32 -22.45
C HIS A 330 7.61 -12.55 -22.37
N GLY A 331 6.52 -13.17 -21.89
CA GLY A 331 5.24 -12.47 -21.78
C GLY A 331 5.28 -11.27 -20.82
N PHE A 332 6.14 -11.31 -19.79
CA PHE A 332 6.36 -10.15 -18.93
C PHE A 332 7.05 -9.01 -19.70
N MET A 333 8.06 -9.34 -20.52
CA MET A 333 8.74 -8.35 -21.37
C MET A 333 7.80 -7.71 -22.40
N GLU A 334 6.84 -8.46 -22.95
CA GLU A 334 5.78 -7.90 -23.81
C GLU A 334 4.91 -6.91 -23.04
N MET A 335 4.44 -7.29 -21.84
CA MET A 335 3.61 -6.44 -20.99
C MET A 335 4.31 -5.13 -20.61
N ILE A 336 5.57 -5.18 -20.17
CA ILE A 336 6.27 -3.95 -19.71
C ILE A 336 6.62 -2.97 -20.84
N ASN A 337 6.67 -3.47 -22.08
CA ASN A 337 6.97 -2.65 -23.26
C ASN A 337 5.74 -1.95 -23.82
N ASP A 338 4.53 -2.37 -23.41
CA ASP A 338 3.29 -1.71 -23.80
C ASP A 338 3.09 -0.40 -23.02
N GLU A 339 2.58 0.63 -23.68
CA GLU A 339 2.39 1.97 -23.11
C GLU A 339 1.32 2.02 -22.04
N VAL A 340 0.39 1.06 -22.04
CA VAL A 340 -0.64 0.94 -20.99
C VAL A 340 0.00 0.66 -19.62
N CYS A 341 1.20 0.06 -19.58
CA CYS A 341 1.90 -0.27 -18.35
C CYS A 341 2.79 0.90 -17.90
N VAL A 342 2.37 1.58 -16.84
CA VAL A 342 3.10 2.72 -16.27
C VAL A 342 3.95 2.25 -15.10
N PHE A 343 5.26 2.37 -15.25
CA PHE A 343 6.27 2.12 -14.21
C PHE A 343 6.76 3.43 -13.59
N LEU A 344 7.51 3.35 -12.48
CA LEU A 344 7.93 4.53 -11.72
C LEU A 344 8.67 5.57 -12.57
N GLU A 345 9.58 5.14 -13.45
CA GLU A 345 10.32 6.04 -14.33
C GLU A 345 9.45 6.77 -15.37
N LYS A 346 8.22 6.30 -15.62
CA LYS A 346 7.23 6.93 -16.52
C LYS A 346 6.11 7.67 -15.77
N LEU A 347 5.99 7.44 -14.45
CA LEU A 347 4.94 8.02 -13.63
C LEU A 347 5.19 9.51 -13.40
N ASN A 348 4.14 10.31 -13.59
CA ASN A 348 4.16 11.75 -13.32
C ASN A 348 2.82 12.23 -12.72
N GLY A 349 2.88 13.28 -11.91
CA GLY A 349 1.70 14.07 -11.54
C GLY A 349 0.70 13.43 -10.56
N LEU A 350 1.00 12.29 -9.93
CA LEU A 350 0.06 11.63 -9.01
C LEU A 350 -0.31 12.50 -7.79
N TYR A 351 0.64 13.31 -7.30
CA TYR A 351 0.49 14.15 -6.10
C TYR A 351 0.34 15.64 -6.39
N LEU A 352 0.21 16.02 -7.66
CA LEU A 352 0.13 17.42 -8.10
C LEU A 352 -1.34 17.84 -8.30
N GLU A 353 -1.59 19.13 -8.11
CA GLU A 353 -2.83 19.78 -8.52
C GLU A 353 -2.81 19.90 -10.05
N HIS A 354 -3.94 19.60 -10.70
CA HIS A 354 -4.11 19.71 -12.15
C HIS A 354 -5.18 20.74 -12.50
#